data_AF-A0A1C5Z7K1-F1
#
_entry.id   AF-A0A1C5Z7K1-F1
#
_cell.length_a   1.000
_cell.length_b   1.000
_cell.length_c   1.000
_cell.angle_alpha   90.00
_cell.angle_beta   90.00
_cell.angle_gamma   90.00
#
_symmetry.space_group_name_H-M   'P 1'
#
loop_
_entity.id
_entity.type
_entity.pdbx_description
1 polymer ?
#
loop_
_entity_poly.entity_id
_entity_poly.type
_entity_poly.pdbx_seq_one_letter_code
_entity_poly.pdbx_strand_id
1 'polypeptide(L)'
;MDKHTEKVKDIEICTVPKGVLQYTHGVMEMSEYDKNLFHKVYREISEQLGIETALTIHQMFKGTQVNFPVRFFDTQCVKEMIIKEYDGTNVKTLAKKYDYSEKSVRRIIKESTKKK
;
A
#
# COMPACT_ATOMS: atom_id res chain seq x y z
N MET A 1 -19.15 15.80 45.42
CA MET A 1 -20.08 14.91 44.70
C MET A 1 -19.88 15.14 43.22
N ASP A 2 -19.51 14.05 42.57
CA ASP A 2 -19.31 13.80 41.14
C ASP A 2 -20.35 14.54 40.24
N LYS A 3 -20.05 14.88 38.99
CA LYS A 3 -19.60 13.94 37.96
C LYS A 3 -18.75 14.60 36.88
N HIS A 4 -17.61 13.96 36.61
CA HIS A 4 -17.01 13.86 35.28
C HIS A 4 -18.08 13.51 34.23
N THR A 5 -18.03 14.16 33.08
CA THR A 5 -18.33 13.47 31.82
C THR A 5 -17.54 14.15 30.70
N GLU A 6 -16.47 13.47 30.31
CA GLU A 6 -15.71 13.69 29.10
C GLU A 6 -16.64 13.87 27.89
N LYS A 7 -16.33 14.87 27.05
CA LYS A 7 -16.68 14.81 25.63
C LYS A 7 -15.43 15.10 24.81
N VAL A 8 -14.67 14.03 24.62
CA VAL A 8 -13.99 13.61 23.39
C VAL A 8 -13.52 14.76 22.49
N LYS A 9 -12.27 15.15 22.71
CA LYS A 9 -11.43 15.71 21.65
C LYS A 9 -11.10 14.58 20.66
N ASP A 10 -10.82 14.97 19.42
CA ASP A 10 -10.13 14.16 18.40
C ASP A 10 -11.00 13.22 17.56
N ILE A 11 -11.81 13.81 16.67
CA ILE A 11 -11.96 13.27 15.31
C ILE A 11 -11.88 14.45 14.32
N GLU A 12 -10.66 14.85 13.98
CA GLU A 12 -10.38 15.51 12.71
C GLU A 12 -10.76 14.53 11.60
N ILE A 13 -12.03 14.56 11.16
CA ILE A 13 -12.40 14.03 9.86
C ILE A 13 -11.68 14.92 8.87
N CYS A 14 -10.63 14.39 8.24
CA CYS A 14 -9.91 14.99 7.12
C CYS A 14 -10.91 15.40 6.03
N THR A 15 -11.46 16.60 6.15
CA THR A 15 -12.40 17.12 5.16
C THR A 15 -11.54 17.64 4.02
N VAL A 16 -11.51 16.90 2.91
CA VAL A 16 -10.79 17.27 1.69
C VAL A 16 -11.15 18.71 1.30
N PRO A 17 -10.18 19.60 1.06
CA PRO A 17 -10.47 21.00 0.76
C PRO A 17 -11.33 21.12 -0.50
N LYS A 18 -12.32 22.03 -0.48
CA LYS A 18 -13.35 22.18 -1.54
C LYS A 18 -12.82 22.24 -2.97
N GLY A 19 -11.62 22.79 -3.19
CA GLY A 19 -10.98 22.82 -4.52
C GLY A 19 -10.54 21.44 -5.04
N VAL A 20 -10.14 20.53 -4.15
CA VAL A 20 -9.83 19.13 -4.51
C VAL A 20 -11.11 18.40 -4.93
N LEU A 21 -12.22 18.64 -4.23
CA LEU A 21 -13.50 18.04 -4.55
C LEU A 21 -14.03 18.49 -5.93
N GLN A 22 -13.87 19.76 -6.31
CA GLN A 22 -14.28 20.23 -7.63
C GLN A 22 -13.44 19.62 -8.76
N TYR A 23 -12.12 19.50 -8.55
CA TYR A 23 -11.23 18.84 -9.51
C TYR A 23 -11.58 17.37 -9.69
N THR A 24 -11.91 16.64 -8.62
CA THR A 24 -12.31 15.23 -8.74
C THR A 24 -13.62 15.04 -9.50
N HIS A 25 -14.62 15.92 -9.32
CA HIS A 25 -15.87 15.87 -10.08
C HIS A 25 -15.62 16.11 -11.57
N GLY A 26 -14.85 17.16 -11.92
CA GLY A 26 -14.50 17.42 -13.31
C GLY A 26 -13.71 16.28 -13.95
N VAL A 27 -12.75 15.67 -13.24
CA VAL A 27 -12.00 14.52 -13.79
C VAL A 27 -12.90 13.28 -13.96
N MET A 28 -13.87 13.06 -13.08
CA MET A 28 -14.84 11.97 -13.25
C MET A 28 -15.70 12.18 -14.51
N GLU A 29 -16.23 13.38 -14.74
CA GLU A 29 -16.96 13.70 -15.98
C GLU A 29 -16.08 13.51 -17.24
N MET A 30 -14.82 13.95 -17.20
CA MET A 30 -13.89 13.76 -18.32
C MET A 30 -13.53 12.29 -18.58
N SER A 31 -13.57 11.44 -17.54
CA SER A 31 -13.30 10.00 -17.65
C SER A 31 -14.36 9.23 -18.43
N GLU A 32 -15.60 9.75 -18.43
CA GLU A 32 -16.74 9.18 -19.16
C GLU A 32 -16.69 9.54 -20.65
N TYR A 33 -16.03 10.66 -20.99
CA TYR A 33 -15.93 11.15 -22.37
C TYR A 33 -14.79 10.48 -23.16
N ASP A 34 -13.54 10.57 -22.67
CA ASP A 34 -12.39 9.94 -23.35
C ASP A 34 -11.25 9.63 -22.39
N LYS A 35 -11.02 8.34 -22.15
CA LYS A 35 -9.93 7.84 -21.28
C LYS A 35 -8.54 8.08 -21.88
N ASN A 36 -8.43 8.38 -23.18
CA ASN A 36 -7.14 8.69 -23.81
C ASN A 36 -6.56 10.04 -23.36
N LEU A 37 -7.36 10.88 -22.73
CA LEU A 37 -6.91 12.14 -22.14
C LEU A 37 -6.02 11.92 -20.91
N PHE A 38 -6.08 10.74 -20.28
CA PHE A 38 -5.23 10.40 -19.16
C PHE A 38 -3.83 9.99 -19.61
N HIS A 39 -2.84 10.37 -18.81
CA HIS A 39 -1.52 9.76 -18.93
C HIS A 39 -1.66 8.24 -18.85
N LYS A 40 -0.87 7.54 -19.67
CA LYS A 40 -0.95 6.09 -19.86
C LYS A 40 -1.02 5.31 -18.55
N VAL A 41 -0.22 5.66 -17.55
CA VAL A 41 -0.21 5.02 -16.22
C VAL A 41 -1.57 5.15 -15.52
N TYR A 42 -2.16 6.35 -15.49
CA TYR A 42 -3.47 6.57 -14.87
C TYR A 42 -4.60 5.96 -15.68
N ARG A 43 -4.49 5.91 -17.01
CA ARG A 43 -5.43 5.19 -17.87
C ARG A 43 -5.46 3.70 -17.51
N GLU A 44 -4.30 3.05 -17.49
CA GLU A 44 -4.16 1.64 -17.14
C GLU A 44 -4.71 1.35 -15.73
N ILE A 45 -4.36 2.17 -14.74
CA ILE A 45 -4.91 2.05 -13.38
C ILE A 45 -6.43 2.22 -13.39
N SER A 46 -6.96 3.21 -14.11
CA SER A 46 -8.41 3.47 -14.15
C SER A 46 -9.21 2.37 -14.85
N GLU A 47 -8.63 1.74 -15.88
CA GLU A 47 -9.25 0.63 -16.62
C GLU A 47 -9.25 -0.66 -15.80
N GLN A 48 -8.20 -0.91 -15.02
CA GLN A 48 -8.05 -2.13 -14.22
C GLN A 48 -8.69 -2.00 -12.81
N LEU A 49 -8.61 -0.83 -12.18
CA LEU A 49 -8.93 -0.60 -10.76
C LEU A 49 -9.94 0.54 -10.52
N GLY A 50 -10.42 1.21 -11.58
CA GLY A 50 -11.38 2.31 -11.50
C GLY A 50 -10.77 3.70 -11.34
N ILE A 51 -11.53 4.72 -11.76
CA ILE A 51 -11.08 6.13 -11.79
C ILE A 51 -10.77 6.70 -10.41
N GLU A 52 -11.53 6.31 -9.39
CA GLU A 52 -11.33 6.75 -8.00
C GLU A 52 -9.94 6.34 -7.47
N THR A 53 -9.49 5.13 -7.82
CA THR A 53 -8.17 4.62 -7.44
C THR A 53 -7.06 5.43 -8.12
N ALA A 54 -7.20 5.69 -9.42
CA ALA A 54 -6.25 6.50 -10.18
C ALA A 54 -6.15 7.94 -9.61
N LEU A 55 -7.30 8.54 -9.26
CA LEU A 55 -7.38 9.85 -8.63
C LEU A 55 -6.72 9.87 -7.25
N THR A 56 -6.95 8.85 -6.43
CA THR A 56 -6.36 8.73 -5.09
C THR A 56 -4.84 8.66 -5.18
N ILE A 57 -4.30 7.81 -6.07
CA ILE A 57 -2.86 7.70 -6.31
C ILE A 57 -2.29 9.04 -6.81
N HIS A 58 -2.96 9.69 -7.77
CA HIS A 58 -2.55 11.00 -8.25
C HIS A 58 -2.51 12.03 -7.11
N GLN A 59 -3.53 12.08 -6.25
CA GLN A 59 -3.55 13.01 -5.12
C GLN A 59 -2.43 12.75 -4.11
N MET A 60 -2.10 11.48 -3.84
CA MET A 60 -1.04 11.10 -2.92
C MET A 60 0.36 11.47 -3.43
N PHE A 61 0.59 11.36 -4.74
CA PHE A 61 1.94 11.46 -5.30
C PHE A 61 2.15 12.62 -6.28
N LYS A 62 1.13 13.44 -6.57
CA LYS A 62 1.28 14.60 -7.47
C LYS A 62 2.42 15.52 -7.02
N GLY A 63 3.22 15.97 -7.99
CA GLY A 63 4.41 16.80 -7.73
C GLY A 63 5.65 16.00 -7.30
N THR A 64 5.57 14.67 -7.20
CA THR A 64 6.72 13.80 -6.92
C THR A 64 6.87 12.74 -8.02
N GLN A 65 8.11 12.38 -8.34
CA GLN A 65 8.39 11.23 -9.21
C GLN A 65 8.51 9.97 -8.34
N VAL A 66 7.57 9.04 -8.52
CA VAL A 66 7.56 7.76 -7.80
C VAL A 66 8.09 6.66 -8.72
N ASN A 67 9.03 5.86 -8.21
CA ASN A 67 9.48 4.64 -8.86
C ASN A 67 9.00 3.44 -8.04
N PHE A 68 8.11 2.62 -8.59
CA PHE A 68 7.60 1.45 -7.90
C PHE A 68 8.66 0.35 -7.83
N PRO A 69 9.03 -0.12 -6.63
CA PRO A 69 9.94 -1.24 -6.49
C PRO A 69 9.37 -2.49 -7.19
N VAL A 70 10.26 -3.30 -7.77
CA VAL A 70 9.88 -4.60 -8.38
C VAL A 70 9.25 -5.55 -7.35
N ARG A 71 9.68 -5.45 -6.09
CA ARG A 71 9.12 -6.24 -4.99
C ARG A 71 8.09 -5.43 -4.24
N PHE A 72 6.90 -6.00 -4.11
CA PHE A 72 5.81 -5.37 -3.35
C PHE A 72 6.11 -5.27 -1.85
N PHE A 73 6.71 -6.32 -1.28
CA PHE A 73 7.02 -6.36 0.15
C PHE A 73 8.46 -5.93 0.46
N ASP A 74 8.62 -5.21 1.57
CA ASP A 74 9.94 -4.89 2.11
C ASP A 74 10.67 -6.17 2.53
N THR A 75 11.88 -6.34 1.99
CA THR A 75 12.74 -7.49 2.27
C THR A 75 13.08 -7.66 3.75
N GLN A 76 13.19 -6.59 4.52
CA GLN A 76 13.50 -6.68 5.95
C GLN A 76 12.28 -7.13 6.75
N CYS A 77 11.12 -6.49 6.52
CA CYS A 77 9.86 -6.90 7.16
C CYS A 77 9.53 -8.37 6.85
N VAL A 78 9.75 -8.81 5.62
CA VAL A 78 9.53 -10.22 5.23
C VAL A 78 10.49 -11.16 5.95
N LYS A 79 11.77 -10.80 6.12
CA LYS A 79 12.72 -11.62 6.89
C LYS A 79 12.28 -11.78 8.34
N GLU A 80 11.86 -10.70 8.98
CA GLU A 80 11.38 -10.72 10.36
C GLU A 80 10.16 -11.61 10.50
N MET A 81 9.20 -11.50 9.57
CA MET A 81 8.02 -12.36 9.55
C MET A 81 8.38 -13.84 9.32
N ILE A 82 9.29 -14.14 8.39
CA ILE A 82 9.78 -15.51 8.15
C ILE A 82 10.39 -16.09 9.43
N ILE A 83 11.21 -15.33 10.16
CA ILE A 83 11.84 -15.79 11.40
C ILE A 83 10.78 -16.02 12.49
N LYS A 84 9.77 -15.14 12.57
CA LYS A 84 8.70 -15.22 13.58
C LYS A 84 7.74 -16.37 13.33
N GLU A 85 7.40 -16.66 12.08
CA GLU A 85 6.47 -17.73 11.70
C GLU A 85 7.14 -19.10 11.54
N TYR A 86 8.46 -19.18 11.59
CA TYR A 86 9.18 -20.44 11.39
C TYR A 86 8.98 -21.41 12.56
N ASP A 87 8.45 -22.61 12.25
CA ASP A 87 8.16 -23.67 13.24
C ASP A 87 9.17 -24.83 13.24
N GLY A 88 10.19 -24.77 12.37
CA GLY A 88 11.18 -25.85 12.20
C GLY A 88 10.97 -26.72 10.95
N THR A 89 9.75 -26.76 10.40
CA THR A 89 9.36 -27.66 9.30
C THR A 89 8.72 -26.94 8.12
N ASN A 90 8.19 -25.74 8.33
CA ASN A 90 7.38 -24.98 7.39
C ASN A 90 8.15 -24.15 6.34
N VAL A 91 9.39 -24.51 6.01
CA VAL A 91 10.21 -23.76 5.01
C VAL A 91 9.50 -23.63 3.65
N LYS A 92 8.87 -24.71 3.18
CA LYS A 92 8.23 -24.77 1.87
C LYS A 92 6.97 -23.90 1.79
N THR A 93 6.20 -23.81 2.88
CA THR A 93 5.01 -22.96 2.94
C THR A 93 5.40 -21.49 3.03
N LEU A 94 6.41 -21.15 3.84
CA LEU A 94 6.96 -19.78 3.91
C LEU A 94 7.53 -19.31 2.58
N ALA A 95 8.26 -20.18 1.87
CA ALA A 95 8.79 -19.91 0.54
C ALA A 95 7.68 -19.50 -0.45
N LYS A 96 6.59 -20.27 -0.49
CA LYS A 96 5.42 -19.94 -1.33
C LYS A 96 4.69 -18.68 -0.87
N LYS A 97 4.51 -18.51 0.44
CA LYS A 97 3.75 -17.38 1.02
C LYS A 97 4.41 -16.04 0.72
N TYR A 98 5.73 -15.96 0.80
CA TYR A 98 6.49 -14.72 0.63
C TYR A 98 7.15 -14.57 -0.74
N ASP A 99 6.92 -15.51 -1.66
CA ASP A 99 7.55 -15.58 -2.97
C ASP A 99 9.10 -15.60 -2.92
N TYR A 100 9.63 -16.48 -2.06
CA TYR A 100 11.06 -16.76 -1.95
C TYR A 100 11.37 -18.19 -2.37
N SER A 101 12.59 -18.43 -2.86
CA SER A 101 13.09 -19.79 -2.96
C SER A 101 13.32 -20.38 -1.55
N GLU A 102 13.09 -21.69 -1.39
CA GLU A 102 13.37 -22.39 -0.13
C GLU A 102 14.82 -22.16 0.34
N LYS A 103 15.77 -22.08 -0.61
CA LYS A 103 17.18 -21.74 -0.34
C LYS A 103 17.32 -20.39 0.37
N SER A 104 16.58 -19.38 -0.07
CA SER A 104 16.62 -18.04 0.51
C SER A 104 16.01 -18.02 1.92
N VAL A 105 14.88 -18.70 2.10
CA VAL A 105 14.23 -18.85 3.42
C VAL A 105 15.17 -19.53 4.41
N ARG A 106 15.80 -20.66 4.02
CA ARG A 106 16.80 -21.34 4.86
C ARG A 106 17.99 -20.45 5.19
N ARG A 107 18.44 -19.62 4.24
CA ARG A 107 19.51 -18.65 4.48
C ARG A 107 19.11 -17.62 5.53
N ILE A 108 17.92 -17.04 5.40
CA ILE A 108 17.38 -16.04 6.36
C ILE A 108 17.32 -16.62 7.78
N ILE A 109 16.80 -17.84 7.92
CA ILE A 109 16.71 -18.55 9.21
C ILE A 109 18.12 -18.83 9.77
N LYS A 110 19.07 -19.25 8.93
CA LYS A 110 20.45 -19.52 9.37
C LYS A 110 21.21 -18.24 9.77
N GLU A 111 20.93 -17.13 9.10
CA GLU A 111 21.53 -15.83 9.43
C GLU A 111 20.97 -15.27 10.73
N SER A 112 19.70 -15.53 11.06
CA SER A 112 19.10 -15.09 12.32
C SER A 112 19.64 -15.85 13.54
N THR A 113 19.96 -17.15 13.39
CA THR A 113 20.53 -17.95 14.48
C THR A 113 22.00 -17.65 14.75
N LYS A 114 22.76 -17.14 13.76
CA LYS A 114 24.15 -16.71 13.93
C LYS A 114 24.35 -15.35 14.58
N LYS A 115 23.30 -14.52 14.62
CA LYS A 115 23.33 -13.18 15.23
C LYS A 115 22.98 -13.18 16.72
N LYS A 116 22.67 -14.34 17.31
CA LYS A 116 22.58 -14.54 18.76
C LYS A 116 23.92 -15.01 19.29
#